data_AF-A0A858AT72-F1
#
_entry.id   AF-A0A858AT72-F1
#
_cell.length_a   1.000
_cell.length_b   1.000
_cell.length_c   1.000
_cell.angle_alpha   90.00
_cell.angle_beta   90.00
_cell.angle_gamma   90.00
#
_symmetry.space_group_name_H-M   'P 1'
#
loop_
_entity.id
_entity.type
_entity.pdbx_description
1 polymer ?
#
loop_
_entity_poly.entity_id
_entity_poly.type
_entity_poly.pdbx_seq_one_letter_code
_entity_poly.pdbx_strand_id
1 'polypeptide(L)'
;MNKQKNFNKYTKLFLAGLFIVAIFDAALVMSISIRSIIYFVEGKWFIPIIQFLPLTFFTTLFIFELKLIIKFYKNFKLIDKQSKERHIIAFDQTIEQNPKAYKTERIFLYLSCSLIVLFGGLGLIPLFFLLNGEKAHKQWKEQK
;
A
#
# COMPACT_ATOMS: atom_id res chain seq x y z
N MET A 1 -12.72 -4.75 -30.16
CA MET A 1 -13.14 -4.65 -28.74
C MET A 1 -12.26 -5.50 -27.80
N ASN A 2 -10.91 -5.38 -27.89
CA ASN A 2 -9.94 -6.28 -27.22
C ASN A 2 -9.08 -5.61 -26.12
N LYS A 3 -9.26 -4.30 -25.85
CA LYS A 3 -8.40 -3.53 -24.93
C LYS A 3 -8.82 -3.59 -23.44
N GLN A 4 -10.08 -3.91 -23.13
CA GLN A 4 -10.60 -3.93 -21.76
C GLN A 4 -10.02 -5.03 -20.85
N LYS A 5 -9.54 -6.15 -21.41
CA LYS A 5 -9.06 -7.30 -20.62
C LYS A 5 -7.82 -7.00 -19.76
N ASN A 6 -7.06 -5.95 -20.06
CA ASN A 6 -5.79 -5.66 -19.38
C ASN A 6 -5.92 -4.76 -18.15
N PHE A 7 -6.86 -3.81 -18.12
CA PHE A 7 -6.92 -2.81 -17.05
C PHE A 7 -7.20 -3.43 -15.68
N ASN A 8 -8.19 -4.32 -15.60
CA ASN A 8 -8.57 -5.00 -14.37
C ASN A 8 -7.42 -5.90 -13.84
N LYS A 9 -6.59 -6.45 -14.73
CA LYS A 9 -5.39 -7.22 -14.36
C LYS A 9 -4.34 -6.30 -13.70
N TYR A 10 -4.07 -5.15 -14.28
CA TYR A 10 -3.11 -4.19 -13.72
C TYR A 10 -3.59 -3.57 -12.41
N THR A 11 -4.90 -3.32 -12.24
CA THR A 11 -5.45 -2.87 -10.95
C THR A 11 -5.37 -3.96 -9.88
N LYS A 12 -5.54 -5.24 -10.25
CA LYS A 12 -5.27 -6.36 -9.32
C LYS A 12 -3.80 -6.41 -8.92
N LEU A 13 -2.89 -6.18 -9.86
CA LEU A 13 -1.46 -6.07 -9.55
C LEU A 13 -1.18 -4.89 -8.62
N PHE A 14 -1.81 -3.73 -8.82
CA PHE A 14 -1.72 -2.60 -7.88
C PHE A 14 -2.07 -3.03 -6.46
N LEU A 15 -3.23 -3.69 -6.29
CA LEU A 15 -3.68 -4.15 -4.98
C LEU A 15 -2.72 -5.17 -4.38
N ALA A 16 -2.22 -6.11 -5.19
CA ALA A 16 -1.20 -7.06 -4.76
C ALA A 16 0.09 -6.36 -4.31
N GLY A 17 0.55 -5.34 -5.05
CA GLY A 17 1.68 -4.50 -4.68
C GLY A 17 1.44 -3.83 -3.32
N LEU A 18 0.30 -3.17 -3.15
CA LEU A 18 -0.10 -2.53 -1.89
C LEU A 18 -0.12 -3.52 -0.71
N PHE A 19 -0.64 -4.73 -0.91
CA PHE A 19 -0.62 -5.79 0.11
C PHE A 19 0.78 -6.25 0.46
N ILE A 20 1.65 -6.43 -0.53
CA ILE A 20 3.04 -6.84 -0.32
C ILE A 20 3.74 -5.80 0.56
N VAL A 21 3.62 -4.51 0.24
CA VAL A 21 4.21 -3.42 1.04
C VAL A 21 3.68 -3.46 2.47
N ALA A 22 2.36 -3.56 2.65
CA ALA A 22 1.75 -3.61 3.98
C ALA A 22 2.23 -4.80 4.82
N ILE A 23 2.48 -5.97 4.21
CA ILE A 23 3.03 -7.14 4.93
C ILE A 23 4.46 -6.86 5.37
N PHE A 24 5.30 -6.26 4.52
CA PHE A 24 6.67 -5.91 4.88
C PHE A 24 6.72 -4.86 6.00
N ASP A 25 5.92 -3.80 5.89
CA ASP A 25 5.84 -2.76 6.92
C ASP A 25 5.31 -3.33 8.24
N ALA A 26 4.30 -4.20 8.20
CA ALA A 26 3.84 -4.92 9.39
C ALA A 26 4.94 -5.79 10.01
N ALA A 27 5.71 -6.51 9.20
CA ALA A 27 6.83 -7.32 9.68
C ALA A 27 7.91 -6.48 10.34
N LEU A 28 8.23 -5.29 9.80
CA LEU A 28 9.16 -4.34 10.39
C LEU A 28 8.65 -3.80 11.73
N VAL A 29 7.39 -3.35 11.79
CA VAL A 29 6.75 -2.86 13.02
C VAL A 29 6.77 -3.95 14.10
N MET A 30 6.39 -5.19 13.76
CA MET A 30 6.43 -6.31 14.69
C MET A 30 7.86 -6.62 15.15
N SER A 31 8.83 -6.63 14.23
CA SER A 31 10.24 -6.91 14.55
C SER A 31 10.83 -5.89 15.52
N ILE A 32 10.56 -4.59 15.32
CA ILE A 32 11.00 -3.53 16.22
C ILE A 32 10.26 -3.62 17.55
N SER A 33 8.94 -3.85 17.53
CA SER A 33 8.14 -3.97 18.76
C SER A 33 8.61 -5.11 19.65
N ILE A 34 8.83 -6.30 19.09
CA ILE A 34 9.32 -7.46 19.85
C ILE A 34 10.70 -7.19 20.45
N ARG A 35 11.63 -6.60 19.68
CA ARG A 35 12.95 -6.22 20.18
C ARG A 35 12.87 -5.19 21.31
N SER A 36 12.03 -4.17 21.16
CA SER A 36 11.79 -3.19 22.21
C SER A 36 11.28 -3.84 23.50
N ILE A 37 10.36 -4.80 23.42
CA ILE A 37 9.85 -5.54 24.59
C ILE A 37 10.96 -6.36 25.24
N ILE A 38 11.77 -7.10 24.46
CA ILE A 38 12.89 -7.89 24.98
C ILE A 38 13.89 -6.99 25.73
N TYR A 39 14.33 -5.88 25.11
CA TYR A 39 15.29 -4.97 25.74
C TYR A 39 14.72 -4.26 26.97
N PHE A 40 13.41 -4.01 27.00
CA PHE A 40 12.73 -3.48 28.17
C PHE A 40 12.78 -4.47 29.34
N VAL A 41 12.51 -5.75 29.09
CA VAL A 41 12.58 -6.83 30.10
C VAL A 41 14.02 -7.03 30.59
N GLU A 42 15.02 -6.88 29.72
CA GLU A 42 16.45 -6.92 30.08
C GLU A 42 16.94 -5.68 30.85
N GLY A 43 16.08 -4.69 31.10
CA GLY A 43 16.45 -3.43 31.78
C GLY A 43 17.29 -2.47 30.92
N LYS A 44 17.36 -2.67 29.60
CA LYS A 44 18.12 -1.83 28.65
C LYS A 44 17.22 -0.72 28.07
N TRP A 45 16.70 0.15 28.93
CA TRP A 45 15.70 1.19 28.58
C TRP A 45 16.12 2.16 27.48
N PHE A 46 17.42 2.42 27.32
CA PHE A 46 17.92 3.34 26.29
C PHE A 46 17.68 2.83 24.86
N ILE A 47 17.71 1.51 24.65
CA ILE A 47 17.55 0.92 23.31
C ILE A 47 16.11 1.09 22.79
N PRO A 48 15.05 0.76 23.56
CA PRO A 48 13.67 1.05 23.19
C PRO A 48 13.40 2.54 22.92
N ILE A 49 14.03 3.45 23.66
CA ILE A 49 13.88 4.90 23.45
C ILE A 49 14.38 5.30 22.06
N ILE A 50 15.56 4.82 21.65
CA ILE A 50 16.07 5.08 20.30
C ILE A 50 15.18 4.43 19.25
N GLN A 51 14.67 3.22 19.52
CA GLN A 51 13.80 2.48 18.59
C GLN A 51 12.39 3.06 18.47
N PHE A 52 11.98 3.98 19.35
CA PHE A 52 10.67 4.62 19.28
C PHE A 52 10.49 5.47 18.01
N LEU A 53 11.54 6.17 17.57
CA LEU A 53 11.50 6.98 16.35
C LEU A 53 11.25 6.14 15.08
N PRO A 54 12.04 5.08 14.78
CA PRO A 54 11.73 4.22 13.64
C PRO A 54 10.40 3.48 13.82
N LEU A 55 10.03 3.06 15.04
CA LEU A 55 8.74 2.41 15.28
C LEU A 55 7.56 3.30 14.91
N THR A 56 7.54 4.54 15.40
CA THR A 56 6.47 5.51 15.09
C THR A 56 6.42 5.85 13.60
N PHE A 57 7.58 5.98 12.96
CA PHE A 57 7.67 6.20 11.52
C PHE A 57 7.08 5.05 10.70
N PHE A 58 7.53 3.80 10.92
CA PHE A 58 6.99 2.63 10.18
C PHE A 58 5.54 2.33 10.52
N THR A 59 5.11 2.58 11.76
CA THR A 59 3.70 2.45 12.15
C THR A 59 2.83 3.44 11.38
N THR A 60 3.32 4.67 11.19
CA THR A 60 2.61 5.70 10.42
C THR A 60 2.47 5.29 8.95
N LEU A 61 3.54 4.77 8.32
CA LEU A 61 3.49 4.23 6.96
C LEU A 61 2.45 3.12 6.84
N PHE A 62 2.51 2.13 7.72
CA PHE A 62 1.58 1.02 7.75
C PHE A 62 0.11 1.46 7.91
N ILE A 63 -0.17 2.47 8.73
CA ILE A 63 -1.53 3.03 8.91
C ILE A 63 -2.06 3.62 7.59
N PHE A 64 -1.23 4.35 6.83
CA PHE A 64 -1.65 4.91 5.55
C PHE A 64 -1.98 3.82 4.53
N GLU A 65 -1.18 2.77 4.49
CA GLU A 65 -1.38 1.63 3.60
C GLU A 65 -2.66 0.87 3.94
N LEU A 66 -2.88 0.57 5.22
CA LEU A 66 -4.12 -0.05 5.70
C LEU A 66 -5.34 0.81 5.37
N LYS A 67 -5.26 2.12 5.56
CA LYS A 67 -6.35 3.04 5.23
C LYS A 67 -6.71 2.97 3.75
N LEU A 68 -5.71 2.89 2.87
CA LEU A 68 -5.91 2.76 1.43
C LEU A 68 -6.54 1.40 1.07
N ILE A 69 -6.05 0.30 1.66
CA ILE A 69 -6.62 -1.04 1.50
C ILE A 69 -8.09 -1.06 1.93
N ILE A 70 -8.40 -0.54 3.12
CA ILE A 70 -9.76 -0.52 3.67
C ILE A 70 -10.70 0.30 2.77
N LYS A 71 -10.28 1.49 2.31
CA LYS A 71 -11.08 2.30 1.37
C LYS A 71 -11.36 1.54 0.08
N PHE A 72 -10.33 0.91 -0.50
CA PHE A 72 -10.48 0.12 -1.72
C PHE A 72 -11.49 -1.02 -1.52
N TYR A 73 -11.38 -1.80 -0.44
CA TYR A 73 -12.31 -2.89 -0.15
C TYR A 73 -13.74 -2.41 0.09
N LYS A 74 -13.90 -1.27 0.77
CA LYS A 74 -15.22 -0.64 0.97
C LYS A 74 -15.87 -0.31 -0.37
N ASN A 75 -15.15 0.35 -1.27
CA ASN A 75 -15.64 0.69 -2.61
C ASN A 75 -15.88 -0.55 -3.47
N PHE A 76 -14.98 -1.54 -3.39
CA PHE A 76 -15.13 -2.80 -4.09
C PHE A 76 -16.41 -3.55 -3.68
N LYS A 77 -16.77 -3.54 -2.39
CA LYS A 77 -17.99 -4.18 -1.87
C LYS A 77 -19.27 -3.51 -2.39
N LEU A 78 -19.24 -2.21 -2.69
CA LEU A 78 -20.39 -1.45 -3.18
C LEU A 78 -20.70 -1.66 -4.66
N ILE A 79 -19.72 -2.14 -5.44
CA ILE A 79 -19.90 -2.36 -6.88
C ILE A 79 -20.48 -3.75 -7.15
N ASP A 80 -21.44 -3.81 -8.08
CA ASP A 80 -22.09 -5.05 -8.52
C ASP A 80 -21.08 -6.14 -8.91
N LYS A 81 -21.34 -7.37 -8.45
CA LYS A 81 -20.50 -8.55 -8.67
C LYS A 81 -20.41 -8.94 -10.15
N GLN A 82 -21.41 -8.60 -10.96
CA GLN A 82 -21.42 -8.95 -12.39
C GLN A 82 -20.58 -8.00 -13.27
N SER A 83 -20.10 -6.87 -12.72
CA SER A 83 -19.29 -5.92 -13.49
C SER A 83 -17.90 -6.49 -13.82
N LYS A 84 -17.58 -6.61 -15.12
CA LYS A 84 -16.26 -7.05 -15.61
C LYS A 84 -15.12 -6.07 -15.28
N GLU A 85 -15.45 -4.83 -14.91
CA GLU A 85 -14.50 -3.75 -14.60
C GLU A 85 -14.45 -3.39 -13.11
N ARG A 86 -14.98 -4.27 -12.25
CA ARG A 86 -15.16 -4.00 -10.83
C ARG A 86 -13.94 -3.45 -10.08
N HIS A 87 -12.71 -3.94 -10.34
CA HIS A 87 -11.54 -3.48 -9.59
C HIS A 87 -11.09 -2.10 -10.05
N ILE A 88 -11.15 -1.80 -11.35
CA ILE A 88 -10.76 -0.47 -11.84
C ILE A 88 -11.78 0.60 -11.45
N ILE A 89 -13.07 0.27 -11.42
CA ILE A 89 -14.12 1.16 -10.90
C ILE A 89 -13.92 1.40 -9.40
N ALA A 90 -13.60 0.36 -8.62
CA ALA A 90 -13.32 0.51 -7.19
C ALA A 90 -12.09 1.39 -6.94
N PHE A 91 -11.06 1.23 -7.77
CA PHE A 91 -9.86 2.05 -7.72
C PHE A 91 -10.15 3.52 -8.03
N ASP A 92 -10.91 3.77 -9.10
CA ASP A 92 -11.33 5.11 -9.50
C ASP A 92 -12.15 5.80 -8.39
N GLN A 93 -13.15 5.11 -7.82
CA GLN A 93 -13.92 5.61 -6.67
C GLN A 93 -13.05 5.90 -5.44
N THR A 94 -11.99 5.11 -5.24
CA THR A 94 -11.04 5.34 -4.14
C THR A 94 -10.23 6.62 -4.34
N ILE A 95 -9.92 6.97 -5.58
CA ILE A 95 -9.22 8.22 -5.94
C ILE A 95 -10.20 9.40 -5.85
N GLU A 96 -11.41 9.27 -6.40
CA GLU A 96 -12.36 10.37 -6.52
C GLU A 96 -13.00 10.80 -5.20
N GLN A 97 -13.19 9.86 -4.25
CA GLN A 97 -13.73 10.19 -2.93
C GLN A 97 -12.86 11.20 -2.16
N ASN A 98 -11.53 11.18 -2.35
CA ASN A 98 -10.65 12.13 -1.67
C ASN A 98 -9.29 12.27 -2.37
N PRO A 99 -9.20 13.05 -3.46
CA PRO A 99 -8.01 13.08 -4.33
C PRO A 99 -6.77 13.65 -3.63
N LYS A 100 -6.96 14.62 -2.73
CA LYS A 100 -5.86 15.19 -1.93
C LYS A 100 -5.27 14.14 -0.98
N ALA A 101 -6.13 13.43 -0.24
CA ALA A 101 -5.69 12.38 0.66
C ALA A 101 -5.02 11.22 -0.09
N TYR A 102 -5.57 10.82 -1.23
CA TYR A 102 -4.97 9.78 -2.08
C TYR A 102 -3.58 10.15 -2.57
N LYS A 103 -3.37 11.41 -3.00
CA LYS A 103 -2.04 11.90 -3.42
C LYS A 103 -1.01 11.75 -2.30
N THR A 104 -1.39 12.07 -1.06
CA THR A 104 -0.53 11.92 0.10
C THR A 104 -0.28 10.44 0.44
N GLU A 105 -1.33 9.62 0.53
CA GLU A 105 -1.27 8.17 0.78
C GLU A 105 -0.33 7.47 -0.23
N ARG A 106 -0.38 7.88 -1.50
CA ARG A 106 0.52 7.37 -2.55
C ARG A 106 1.98 7.74 -2.35
N ILE A 107 2.27 8.97 -1.91
CA ILE A 107 3.66 9.39 -1.65
C ILE A 107 4.25 8.52 -0.54
N PHE A 108 3.50 8.28 0.53
CA PHE A 108 3.92 7.40 1.61
C PHE A 108 4.16 5.97 1.11
N LEU A 109 3.26 5.43 0.27
CA LEU A 109 3.42 4.10 -0.31
C LEU A 109 4.71 3.95 -1.15
N TYR A 110 5.07 4.97 -1.93
CA TYR A 110 6.33 4.98 -2.68
C TYR A 110 7.56 5.12 -1.77
N LEU A 111 7.42 5.85 -0.67
CA LEU A 111 8.45 5.93 0.35
C LEU A 111 8.70 4.55 0.98
N SER A 112 7.63 3.84 1.38
CA SER A 112 7.69 2.46 1.90
C SER A 112 8.36 1.52 0.89
N CYS A 113 7.94 1.57 -0.39
CA CYS A 113 8.59 0.77 -1.44
C CYS A 113 10.10 1.06 -1.55
N SER A 114 10.49 2.34 -1.49
CA SER A 114 11.90 2.74 -1.56
C SER A 114 12.70 2.21 -0.37
N LEU A 115 12.12 2.25 0.83
CA LEU A 115 12.73 1.67 2.03
C LEU A 115 12.87 0.15 1.91
N ILE A 116 11.85 -0.57 1.44
CA ILE A 116 11.92 -2.02 1.22
C ILE A 116 12.99 -2.37 0.17
N VAL A 117 13.17 -1.54 -0.87
CA VAL A 117 14.29 -1.71 -1.82
C VAL A 117 15.63 -1.59 -1.08
N LEU A 118 15.79 -0.59 -0.22
CA LEU A 118 17.02 -0.39 0.56
C LEU A 118 17.30 -1.55 1.53
N PHE A 119 16.26 -2.19 2.07
CA PHE A 119 16.40 -3.29 3.04
C PHE A 119 16.60 -4.69 2.42
N GLY A 120 16.55 -4.84 1.09
CA GLY A 120 16.79 -6.14 0.47
C GLY A 120 16.42 -6.30 -1.00
N GLY A 121 16.25 -5.22 -1.76
CA GLY A 121 15.96 -5.25 -3.20
C GLY A 121 14.55 -5.72 -3.59
N LEU A 122 13.80 -6.33 -2.67
CA LEU A 122 12.47 -6.90 -2.91
C LEU A 122 11.40 -5.83 -3.20
N GLY A 123 11.64 -4.56 -2.86
CA GLY A 123 10.68 -3.47 -3.07
C GLY A 123 10.47 -3.08 -4.53
N LEU A 124 11.30 -3.57 -5.47
CA LEU A 124 11.17 -3.28 -6.90
C LEU A 124 9.90 -3.91 -7.51
N ILE A 125 9.52 -5.10 -7.05
CA ILE A 125 8.32 -5.82 -7.53
C ILE A 125 7.03 -5.05 -7.18
N PRO A 126 6.74 -4.73 -5.89
CA PRO A 126 5.54 -3.96 -5.55
C PRO A 126 5.57 -2.58 -6.19
N LEU A 127 6.72 -1.91 -6.29
CA LEU A 127 6.83 -0.63 -6.98
C LEU A 127 6.40 -0.72 -8.45
N PHE A 128 6.88 -1.72 -9.18
CA PHE A 128 6.49 -1.96 -10.57
C PHE A 128 4.99 -2.23 -10.70
N PHE A 129 4.40 -2.99 -9.78
CA PHE A 129 2.97 -3.27 -9.77
C PHE A 129 2.13 -2.02 -9.52
N LEU A 130 2.55 -1.16 -8.58
CA LEU A 130 1.87 0.09 -8.29
C LEU A 130 1.92 1.06 -9.47
N LEU A 131 3.09 1.23 -10.10
CA LEU A 131 3.26 2.11 -11.26
C LEU A 131 2.42 1.66 -12.46
N ASN A 132 2.42 0.36 -12.76
CA ASN A 132 1.62 -0.16 -13.87
C ASN A 132 0.12 -0.09 -13.59
N GLY A 133 -0.29 -0.27 -12.33
CA GLY A 133 -1.66 -0.09 -11.90
C GLY A 133 -2.17 1.33 -12.10
N GLU A 134 -1.39 2.33 -11.68
CA GLU A 134 -1.73 3.74 -11.91
C GLU A 134 -1.78 4.08 -13.40
N LYS A 135 -0.80 3.60 -14.18
CA LYS A 135 -0.76 3.84 -15.62
C LYS A 135 -1.99 3.25 -16.32
N ALA A 136 -2.39 2.04 -15.92
CA ALA A 136 -3.59 1.39 -16.44
C ALA A 136 -4.87 2.16 -16.08
N HIS A 137 -4.97 2.73 -14.87
CA HIS A 137 -6.09 3.58 -14.47
C HIS A 137 -6.18 4.86 -15.30
N LYS A 138 -5.06 5.57 -15.50
CA LYS A 138 -5.02 6.77 -16.35
C LYS A 138 -5.47 6.48 -17.77
N GLN A 139 -4.94 5.41 -18.37
CA GLN A 139 -5.31 4.99 -19.73
C GLN A 139 -6.78 4.59 -19.85
N TRP A 140 -7.36 3.97 -18.82
CA TRP A 140 -8.79 3.65 -18.81
C TRP A 140 -9.64 4.92 -18.72
N LYS A 141 -9.23 5.91 -17.91
CA LYS A 141 -9.94 7.19 -17.78
C LYS A 141 -9.94 8.02 -19.07
N GLU A 142 -8.86 7.95 -19.85
CA GLU A 142 -8.75 8.59 -21.18
C GLU A 142 -9.57 7.89 -22.27
N GLN A 143 -9.89 6.61 -22.10
CA GLN A 143 -10.64 5.79 -23.06
C GLN A 143 -12.16 5.77 -22.79
N LYS A 144 -12.59 6.40 -21.70
CA LYS A 144 -13.98 6.52 -21.27
C LYS A 144 -14.59 7.81 -21.79
#